data_AF-A0A524MNW9-F1
#
_entry.id   AF-A0A524MNW9-F1
#
_cell.length_a   1.000
_cell.length_b   1.000
_cell.length_c   1.000
_cell.angle_alpha   90.00
_cell.angle_beta   90.00
_cell.angle_gamma   90.00
#
_symmetry.space_group_name_H-M   'P 1'
#
loop_
_entity.id
_entity.type
_entity.pdbx_description
1 polymer ?
#
loop_
_entity_poly.entity_id
_entity_poly.type
_entity_poly.pdbx_seq_one_letter_code
_entity_poly.pdbx_strand_id
1 'polypeptide(L)'
;MTVPHLTTALSGAILDLEKRILEAMPTIEYWLRSRLQNHTVPFYCSVDLRNSGFKLAPVDTNLFPGGFNNLNPDFMPLCVQAMMVAVEKICPDTHSLLLIPENHTRNIFYLQNVVVLQTILRHTGMNVRVGTLLPEISEATMIDLPSGSSLMLEPVQRKGNRLVLEDFDPCAVLLNNDLSTGVPDILQNLEQTVIPPLHAGWATRRKSRYFTAYDCVAEEFSNLISIDPWLINPYFASCGEINFSEKKGEDCVAKNVDKILFKIREKYKQYGVKEDPFIIVKADAGTYGMGIMTVKDGEEVRTLNRKQRNKMSVVKGGQPVTKVLVQEGVYTFESINTAVAEPVIYMIDRYVVGGFYRVHTGRSKDENLNAPGMHFVPLSFEPTCLLPEYKTNLGCAPNRFYAYSVIARLALLTAALELEKDANFTVEPISMVSK
;
A
#
# COMPACT_ATOMS: atom_id res chain seq x y z
N MET A 1 -7.95 -15.70 22.82
CA MET A 1 -7.79 -14.30 23.31
C MET A 1 -8.94 -13.48 22.74
N THR A 2 -9.59 -12.64 23.53
CA THR A 2 -10.59 -11.68 23.05
C THR A 2 -9.91 -10.71 22.08
N VAL A 3 -10.21 -10.82 20.78
CA VAL A 3 -9.73 -9.88 19.75
C VAL A 3 -10.33 -8.51 20.11
N PRO A 4 -9.53 -7.42 20.17
CA PRO A 4 -10.07 -6.11 20.47
C PRO A 4 -11.17 -5.75 19.47
N HIS A 5 -12.38 -5.50 19.97
CA HIS A 5 -13.50 -5.14 19.12
C HIS A 5 -13.35 -3.71 18.64
N LEU A 6 -13.55 -3.53 17.35
CA LEU A 6 -13.47 -2.23 16.75
C LEU A 6 -14.71 -1.40 17.13
N THR A 7 -14.47 -0.30 17.83
CA THR A 7 -15.50 0.69 18.16
C THR A 7 -15.53 1.75 17.06
N THR A 8 -16.68 1.90 16.41
CA THR A 8 -16.96 2.99 15.48
C THR A 8 -18.41 3.39 15.70
N ALA A 9 -18.71 4.68 15.78
CA ALA A 9 -20.10 5.12 15.79
C ALA A 9 -20.73 4.76 14.42
N LEU A 10 -21.53 3.70 14.39
CA LEU A 10 -22.26 3.25 13.21
C LEU A 10 -23.43 4.22 12.97
N SER A 11 -23.23 5.27 12.19
CA SER A 11 -24.31 6.15 11.76
C SER A 11 -24.10 6.71 10.35
N GLY A 12 -25.19 6.88 9.62
CA GLY A 12 -25.21 7.58 8.33
C GLY A 12 -24.54 6.82 7.18
N ALA A 13 -23.68 7.52 6.43
CA ALA A 13 -23.25 7.13 5.08
C ALA A 13 -22.42 5.85 5.00
N ILE A 14 -21.64 5.49 6.04
CA ILE A 14 -20.85 4.25 6.02
C ILE A 14 -21.73 3.00 6.03
N LEU A 15 -22.83 3.01 6.80
CA LEU A 15 -23.75 1.88 6.87
C LEU A 15 -24.46 1.68 5.53
N ASP A 16 -24.86 2.78 4.89
CA ASP A 16 -25.48 2.74 3.57
C ASP A 16 -24.50 2.22 2.50
N LEU A 17 -23.22 2.63 2.57
CA LEU A 17 -22.17 2.12 1.70
C LEU A 17 -21.95 0.62 1.91
N GLU A 18 -21.76 0.17 3.15
CA GLU A 18 -21.56 -1.23 3.50
C GLU A 18 -22.75 -2.09 3.07
N LYS A 19 -23.98 -1.61 3.31
CA LYS A 19 -25.20 -2.28 2.87
C LYS A 19 -25.25 -2.43 1.36
N ARG A 20 -24.97 -1.37 0.59
CA ARG A 20 -24.94 -1.43 -0.88
C ARG A 20 -23.88 -2.39 -1.41
N ILE A 21 -22.69 -2.39 -0.81
CA ILE A 21 -21.62 -3.33 -1.15
C ILE A 21 -22.08 -4.78 -0.90
N LEU A 22 -22.74 -5.05 0.23
CA LEU A 22 -23.23 -6.39 0.55
C LEU A 22 -24.38 -6.84 -0.37
N GLU A 23 -25.34 -5.96 -0.64
CA GLU A 23 -26.46 -6.24 -1.55
C GLU A 23 -25.99 -6.49 -2.99
N ALA A 24 -24.90 -5.84 -3.42
CA ALA A 24 -24.32 -5.98 -4.74
C ALA A 24 -23.21 -7.07 -4.83
N MET A 25 -23.01 -7.89 -3.80
CA MET A 25 -21.88 -8.84 -3.72
C MET A 25 -21.70 -9.70 -4.99
N PRO A 26 -22.72 -10.40 -5.54
CA PRO A 26 -22.54 -11.20 -6.75
C PRO A 26 -22.06 -10.38 -7.97
N THR A 27 -22.63 -9.17 -8.12
CA THR A 27 -22.29 -8.22 -9.18
C THR A 27 -20.85 -7.72 -9.04
N ILE A 28 -20.45 -7.36 -7.82
CA ILE A 28 -19.10 -6.90 -7.50
C ILE A 28 -18.08 -8.01 -7.78
N GLU A 29 -18.33 -9.23 -7.31
CA GLU A 29 -17.42 -10.34 -7.51
C GLU A 29 -17.29 -10.73 -8.99
N TYR A 30 -18.39 -10.67 -9.75
CA TYR A 30 -18.34 -10.86 -11.20
C TYR A 30 -17.50 -9.79 -11.90
N TRP A 31 -17.74 -8.52 -11.58
CA TRP A 31 -17.01 -7.40 -12.17
C TRP A 31 -15.52 -7.46 -11.82
N LEU A 32 -15.16 -7.68 -10.56
CA LEU A 32 -13.77 -7.81 -10.13
C LEU A 32 -13.07 -8.98 -10.82
N ARG A 33 -13.72 -10.15 -10.94
CA ARG A 33 -13.13 -11.29 -11.69
C ARG A 33 -12.86 -10.93 -13.14
N SER A 34 -13.82 -10.28 -13.81
CA SER A 34 -13.67 -9.87 -15.21
C SER A 34 -12.54 -8.86 -15.39
N ARG A 35 -12.44 -7.84 -14.52
CA ARG A 35 -11.36 -6.85 -14.58
C ARG A 35 -10.00 -7.48 -14.29
N LEU A 36 -9.86 -8.20 -13.18
CA LEU A 36 -8.59 -8.77 -12.73
C LEU A 36 -8.09 -9.95 -13.58
N GLN A 37 -8.95 -10.59 -14.38
CA GLN A 37 -8.52 -11.60 -15.38
C GLN A 37 -7.85 -10.97 -16.60
N ASN A 38 -8.21 -9.73 -16.94
CA ASN A 38 -7.70 -9.04 -18.13
C ASN A 38 -6.43 -8.23 -17.86
N HIS A 39 -5.97 -8.19 -16.61
CA HIS A 39 -4.82 -7.39 -16.19
C HIS A 39 -3.81 -8.24 -15.40
N THR A 40 -2.54 -7.88 -15.51
CA THR A 40 -1.44 -8.46 -14.74
C THR A 40 -1.43 -7.86 -13.34
N VAL A 41 -1.96 -8.61 -12.37
CA VAL A 41 -2.00 -8.18 -10.97
C VAL A 41 -0.61 -8.25 -10.32
N PRO A 42 -0.28 -7.33 -9.39
CA PRO A 42 0.92 -7.45 -8.57
C PRO A 42 1.01 -8.81 -7.86
N PHE A 43 2.24 -9.32 -7.71
CA PHE A 43 2.51 -10.57 -6.99
C PHE A 43 1.98 -10.55 -5.56
N TYR A 44 2.16 -9.41 -4.90
CA TYR A 44 1.58 -9.08 -3.61
C TYR A 44 1.37 -7.58 -3.48
N CYS A 45 0.55 -7.15 -2.53
CA CYS A 45 0.53 -5.77 -2.08
C CYS A 45 -0.15 -5.65 -0.71
N SER A 46 0.02 -4.50 -0.07
CA SER A 46 -0.83 -4.07 1.03
C SER A 46 -1.50 -2.74 0.73
N VAL A 47 -2.71 -2.56 1.24
CA VAL A 47 -3.47 -1.33 1.09
C VAL A 47 -3.87 -0.81 2.47
N ASP A 48 -3.42 0.40 2.80
CA ASP A 48 -3.83 1.10 4.01
C ASP A 48 -5.16 1.80 3.72
N LEU A 49 -6.19 1.50 4.51
CA LEU A 49 -7.53 2.08 4.40
C LEU A 49 -7.80 2.99 5.58
N ARG A 50 -8.71 3.95 5.39
CA ARG A 50 -9.31 4.70 6.50
C ARG A 50 -10.81 4.66 6.45
N ASN A 51 -11.42 4.32 7.58
CA ASN A 51 -12.86 4.43 7.80
C ASN A 51 -13.17 5.63 8.71
N SER A 52 -13.79 6.64 8.13
CA SER A 52 -14.21 7.86 8.82
C SER A 52 -15.67 7.83 9.26
N GLY A 53 -16.39 6.72 9.13
CA GLY A 53 -17.83 6.65 9.40
C GLY A 53 -18.71 7.37 8.35
N PHE A 54 -18.13 8.17 7.46
CA PHE A 54 -18.82 8.78 6.32
C PHE A 54 -18.10 8.53 4.98
N LYS A 55 -16.90 7.95 5.02
CA LYS A 55 -16.06 7.64 3.86
C LYS A 55 -15.14 6.47 4.19
N LEU A 56 -14.99 5.53 3.25
CA LEU A 56 -14.08 4.40 3.32
C LEU A 56 -13.18 4.40 2.09
N ALA A 57 -11.94 4.84 2.25
CA ALA A 57 -11.04 5.09 1.13
C ALA A 57 -9.63 4.51 1.36
N PRO A 58 -8.93 4.10 0.28
CA PRO A 58 -7.52 3.77 0.36
C PRO A 58 -6.69 5.05 0.46
N VAL A 59 -5.71 5.03 1.36
CA VAL A 59 -4.80 6.17 1.59
C VAL A 59 -3.37 5.87 1.16
N ASP A 60 -2.99 4.59 1.10
CA ASP A 60 -1.72 4.11 0.58
C ASP A 60 -1.86 2.73 -0.07
N THR A 61 -1.02 2.46 -1.08
CA THR A 61 -0.90 1.14 -1.71
C THR A 61 0.57 0.83 -1.90
N ASN A 62 1.02 -0.20 -1.20
CA ASN A 62 2.40 -0.62 -1.13
C ASN A 62 2.60 -1.95 -1.88
N LEU A 63 3.43 -1.92 -2.92
CA LEU A 63 3.80 -3.08 -3.72
C LEU A 63 4.96 -3.88 -3.11
N PHE A 64 5.51 -3.43 -1.98
CA PHE A 64 6.59 -4.05 -1.22
C PHE A 64 6.15 -4.20 0.25
N PRO A 65 5.06 -4.93 0.53
CA PRO A 65 4.52 -5.05 1.88
C PRO A 65 5.55 -5.64 2.85
N GLY A 66 5.81 -4.94 3.96
CA GLY A 66 6.87 -5.25 4.92
C GLY A 66 6.39 -5.69 6.29
N GLY A 67 5.16 -6.23 6.38
CA GLY A 67 4.52 -6.61 7.65
C GLY A 67 3.82 -7.97 7.61
N PHE A 68 4.32 -8.95 6.86
CA PHE A 68 3.77 -10.32 6.83
C PHE A 68 3.73 -10.97 8.22
N ASN A 69 4.67 -10.61 9.11
CA ASN A 69 4.71 -11.07 10.50
C ASN A 69 3.56 -10.56 11.38
N ASN A 70 2.80 -9.56 10.93
CA ASN A 70 1.65 -9.02 11.65
C ASN A 70 0.32 -9.68 11.25
N LEU A 71 0.32 -10.54 10.22
CA LEU A 71 -0.85 -11.30 9.82
C LEU A 71 -1.23 -12.32 10.89
N ASN A 72 -2.52 -12.65 10.99
CA ASN A 72 -2.98 -13.70 11.88
C ASN A 72 -2.37 -15.05 11.45
N PRO A 73 -1.62 -15.76 12.32
CA PRO A 73 -1.02 -17.05 12.00
C PRO A 73 -2.04 -18.11 11.54
N ASP A 74 -3.29 -18.01 11.99
CA ASP A 74 -4.37 -18.92 11.58
C ASP A 74 -4.68 -18.84 10.07
N PHE A 75 -4.31 -17.75 9.41
CA PHE A 75 -4.47 -17.55 7.96
C PHE A 75 -3.24 -17.95 7.14
N MET A 76 -2.24 -18.58 7.76
CA MET A 76 -1.07 -19.10 7.04
C MET A 76 -1.45 -20.04 5.88
N PRO A 77 -2.38 -21.01 6.03
CA PRO A 77 -2.78 -21.86 4.90
C PRO A 77 -3.37 -21.07 3.72
N LEU A 78 -4.15 -20.02 4.00
CA LEU A 78 -4.71 -19.13 2.98
C LEU A 78 -3.60 -18.34 2.27
N CYS A 79 -2.62 -17.82 3.02
CA CYS A 79 -1.46 -17.12 2.47
C CYS A 79 -0.66 -18.02 1.53
N VAL A 80 -0.40 -19.27 1.95
CA VAL A 80 0.32 -20.27 1.13
C VAL A 80 -0.45 -20.59 -0.14
N GLN A 81 -1.76 -20.85 -0.05
CA GLN A 81 -2.57 -21.15 -1.23
C GLN A 81 -2.60 -19.98 -2.23
N ALA A 82 -2.76 -18.74 -1.76
CA ALA A 82 -2.71 -17.57 -2.64
C ALA A 82 -1.32 -17.37 -3.25
N MET A 83 -0.26 -17.66 -2.50
CA MET A 83 1.12 -17.59 -2.99
C MET A 83 1.42 -18.64 -4.06
N MET A 84 0.86 -19.85 -3.96
CA MET A 84 0.98 -20.87 -5.02
C MET A 84 0.43 -20.33 -6.35
N VAL A 85 -0.76 -19.72 -6.33
CA VAL A 85 -1.36 -19.10 -7.53
C VAL A 85 -0.47 -17.98 -8.10
N ALA A 86 0.17 -17.20 -7.23
CA ALA A 86 1.07 -16.13 -7.66
C ALA A 86 2.35 -16.70 -8.32
N VAL A 87 2.96 -17.72 -7.70
CA VAL A 87 4.18 -18.39 -8.19
C VAL A 87 3.96 -19.10 -9.52
N GLU A 88 2.82 -19.78 -9.69
CA GLU A 88 2.44 -20.47 -10.94
C GLU A 88 2.44 -19.54 -12.17
N LYS A 89 2.15 -18.25 -11.99
CA LYS A 89 2.14 -17.25 -13.08
C LYS A 89 3.52 -16.77 -13.50
N ILE A 90 4.53 -16.94 -12.65
CA ILE A 90 5.87 -16.34 -12.83
C ILE A 90 6.87 -17.39 -13.24
N CYS A 91 6.94 -18.48 -12.47
CA CYS A 91 7.99 -19.49 -12.56
C CYS A 91 7.34 -20.89 -12.57
N PRO A 92 6.53 -21.24 -13.60
CA PRO A 92 5.80 -22.50 -13.63
C PRO A 92 6.73 -23.73 -13.62
N ASP A 93 7.92 -23.61 -14.21
CA ASP A 93 8.83 -24.73 -14.47
C ASP A 93 10.02 -24.82 -13.50
N THR A 94 10.08 -23.98 -12.46
CA THR A 94 11.34 -23.81 -11.69
C THR A 94 11.14 -23.78 -10.19
N HIS A 95 12.18 -24.21 -9.47
CA HIS A 95 12.15 -24.38 -8.03
C HIS A 95 12.81 -23.26 -7.23
N SER A 96 13.56 -22.34 -7.83
CA SER A 96 14.45 -21.43 -7.07
C SER A 96 14.05 -19.96 -7.19
N LEU A 97 13.86 -19.27 -6.06
CA LEU A 97 13.53 -17.84 -5.99
C LEU A 97 14.54 -17.09 -5.11
N LEU A 98 15.02 -15.95 -5.59
CA LEU A 98 15.85 -15.05 -4.79
C LEU A 98 14.99 -13.93 -4.19
N LEU A 99 14.94 -13.87 -2.86
CA LEU A 99 14.28 -12.79 -2.13
C LEU A 99 15.30 -11.70 -1.77
N ILE A 100 15.08 -10.47 -2.20
CA ILE A 100 15.91 -9.30 -1.86
C ILE A 100 15.15 -8.40 -0.89
N PRO A 101 15.57 -8.30 0.39
CA PRO A 101 14.93 -7.44 1.38
C PRO A 101 15.44 -5.98 1.30
N GLU A 102 14.81 -5.08 2.04
CA GLU A 102 15.35 -3.75 2.36
C GLU A 102 16.71 -3.87 3.04
N ASN A 103 17.49 -2.80 2.93
CA ASN A 103 18.83 -2.68 3.51
C ASN A 103 18.81 -2.47 5.06
N HIS A 104 17.76 -2.93 5.74
CA HIS A 104 17.56 -2.78 7.18
C HIS A 104 17.99 -4.04 7.95
N THR A 105 19.18 -4.03 8.52
CA THR A 105 19.69 -5.14 9.37
C THR A 105 19.39 -4.98 10.85
N ARG A 106 18.97 -3.79 11.29
CA ARG A 106 18.71 -3.46 12.71
C ARG A 106 17.24 -3.46 13.10
N ASN A 107 16.34 -3.43 12.12
CA ASN A 107 14.90 -3.44 12.38
C ASN A 107 14.42 -4.88 12.55
N ILE A 108 14.38 -5.34 13.80
CA ILE A 108 13.98 -6.72 14.16
C ILE A 108 12.61 -7.09 13.58
N PHE A 109 11.63 -6.18 13.63
CA PHE A 109 10.29 -6.46 13.09
C PHE A 109 10.30 -6.66 11.57
N TYR A 110 11.14 -5.91 10.86
CA TYR A 110 11.29 -6.09 9.42
C TYR A 110 11.98 -7.43 9.09
N LEU A 111 12.98 -7.83 9.87
CA LEU A 111 13.61 -9.15 9.69
C LEU A 111 12.63 -10.30 9.98
N GLN A 112 11.76 -10.15 10.99
CA GLN A 112 10.65 -11.09 11.23
C GLN A 112 9.69 -11.16 10.04
N ASN A 113 9.37 -10.03 9.42
CA ASN A 113 8.62 -9.99 8.16
C ASN A 113 9.30 -10.82 7.06
N VAL A 114 10.62 -10.66 6.86
CA VAL A 114 11.37 -11.41 5.83
C VAL A 114 11.33 -12.91 6.12
N VAL A 115 11.49 -13.33 7.38
CA VAL A 115 11.38 -14.75 7.77
C VAL A 115 9.99 -15.30 7.50
N VAL A 116 8.93 -14.57 7.81
CA VAL A 116 7.55 -15.03 7.56
C VAL A 116 7.26 -15.10 6.06
N LEU A 117 7.69 -14.10 5.29
CA LEU A 117 7.56 -14.10 3.82
C LEU A 117 8.32 -15.27 3.19
N GLN A 118 9.58 -15.50 3.59
CA GLN A 118 10.37 -16.64 3.14
C GLN A 118 9.69 -17.97 3.51
N THR A 119 9.11 -18.05 4.70
CA THR A 119 8.36 -19.23 5.16
C THR A 119 7.14 -19.49 4.26
N ILE A 120 6.32 -18.48 3.97
CA ILE A 120 5.16 -18.61 3.05
C ILE A 120 5.63 -19.12 1.68
N LEU A 121 6.67 -18.51 1.12
CA LEU A 121 7.21 -18.91 -0.18
C LEU A 121 7.74 -20.34 -0.17
N ARG A 122 8.46 -20.77 0.87
CA ARG A 122 8.96 -22.15 0.99
C ARG A 122 7.82 -23.18 1.07
N HIS A 123 6.72 -22.85 1.73
CA HIS A 123 5.54 -23.72 1.80
C HIS A 123 4.83 -23.90 0.45
N THR A 124 5.13 -23.09 -0.56
CA THR A 124 4.67 -23.32 -1.94
C THR A 124 5.49 -24.37 -2.70
N GLY A 125 6.54 -24.93 -2.08
CA GLY A 125 7.48 -25.86 -2.71
C GLY A 125 8.70 -25.21 -3.35
N MET A 126 8.89 -23.90 -3.17
CA MET A 126 10.03 -23.15 -3.70
C MET A 126 11.26 -23.23 -2.78
N ASN A 127 12.43 -23.42 -3.38
CA ASN A 127 13.74 -23.17 -2.78
C ASN A 127 14.03 -21.67 -2.75
N VAL A 128 13.89 -21.06 -1.58
CA VAL A 128 14.02 -19.61 -1.38
C VAL A 128 15.26 -19.29 -0.55
N ARG A 129 16.15 -18.48 -1.13
CA ARG A 129 17.31 -17.88 -0.44
C ARG A 129 17.19 -16.37 -0.42
N VAL A 130 17.84 -15.74 0.56
CA VAL A 130 17.72 -14.29 0.80
C VAL A 130 19.04 -13.61 0.44
N GLY A 131 18.99 -12.79 -0.60
CA GLY A 131 20.14 -12.05 -1.10
C GLY A 131 20.17 -10.63 -0.54
N THR A 132 21.32 -10.18 -0.04
CA THR A 132 21.54 -8.81 0.41
C THR A 132 22.27 -7.97 -0.63
N LEU A 133 21.88 -6.70 -0.74
CA LEU A 133 22.55 -5.67 -1.53
C LEU A 133 23.50 -4.80 -0.69
N LEU A 134 23.67 -5.13 0.60
CA LEU A 134 24.53 -4.40 1.51
C LEU A 134 26.01 -4.71 1.24
N PRO A 135 26.84 -3.72 0.88
CA PRO A 135 28.25 -3.96 0.58
C PRO A 135 29.06 -4.43 1.79
N GLU A 136 28.61 -4.14 3.02
CA GLU A 136 29.26 -4.59 4.25
C GLU A 136 29.09 -6.09 4.55
N ILE A 137 28.15 -6.78 3.89
CA ILE A 137 27.96 -8.22 4.03
C ILE A 137 28.62 -8.89 2.83
N SER A 138 29.87 -9.33 2.98
CA SER A 138 30.65 -9.99 1.93
C SER A 138 30.64 -11.52 1.99
N GLU A 139 30.05 -12.10 3.04
CA GLU A 139 29.93 -13.54 3.25
C GLU A 139 28.56 -13.89 3.84
N ALA A 140 28.14 -15.15 3.72
CA ALA A 140 26.87 -15.62 4.25
C ALA A 140 26.78 -15.35 5.76
N THR A 141 25.87 -14.47 6.16
CA THR A 141 25.77 -13.95 7.52
C THR A 141 24.44 -14.36 8.13
N MET A 142 24.50 -15.10 9.23
CA MET A 142 23.33 -15.47 10.01
C MET A 142 22.96 -14.36 11.00
N ILE A 143 21.70 -13.98 11.02
CA ILE A 143 21.13 -13.04 11.99
C ILE A 143 20.12 -13.78 12.85
N ASP A 144 20.39 -13.88 14.15
CA ASP A 144 19.47 -14.44 15.13
C ASP A 144 18.39 -13.42 15.51
N LEU A 145 17.13 -13.86 15.51
CA LEU A 145 16.00 -13.03 15.89
C LEU A 145 15.53 -13.36 17.32
N PRO A 146 15.01 -12.38 18.07
CA PRO A 146 14.49 -12.61 19.42
C PRO A 146 13.35 -13.65 19.50
N SER A 147 12.70 -13.96 18.38
CA SER A 147 11.70 -15.02 18.26
C SER A 147 12.28 -16.44 18.32
N GLY A 148 13.61 -16.61 18.33
CA GLY A 148 14.29 -17.90 18.28
C GLY A 148 14.50 -18.46 16.86
N SER A 149 14.02 -17.74 15.83
CA SER A 149 14.30 -18.01 14.42
C SER A 149 15.59 -17.29 13.98
N SER A 150 16.23 -17.77 12.92
CA SER A 150 17.36 -17.08 12.29
C SER A 150 17.09 -16.76 10.82
N LEU A 151 17.77 -15.73 10.30
CA LEU A 151 17.73 -15.32 8.91
C LEU A 151 19.15 -15.37 8.34
N MET A 152 19.35 -16.15 7.28
CA MET A 152 20.60 -16.15 6.52
C MET A 152 20.54 -15.08 5.44
N LEU A 153 21.47 -14.11 5.48
CA LEU A 153 21.66 -13.12 4.42
C LEU A 153 22.92 -13.44 3.63
N GLU A 154 22.79 -13.42 2.31
CA GLU A 154 23.85 -13.84 1.42
C GLU A 154 24.19 -12.77 0.39
N PRO A 155 25.48 -12.47 0.15
CA PRO A 155 25.87 -11.44 -0.80
C PRO A 155 25.42 -11.80 -2.22
N VAL A 156 24.62 -10.93 -2.84
CA VAL A 156 24.20 -11.10 -4.24
C VAL A 156 25.38 -10.86 -5.17
N GLN A 157 25.59 -11.78 -6.11
CA GLN A 157 26.59 -11.64 -7.17
C GLN A 157 25.90 -11.50 -8.52
N ARG A 158 26.42 -10.63 -9.37
CA ARG A 158 26.00 -10.55 -10.77
C ARG A 158 26.99 -11.28 -11.67
N LYS A 159 26.52 -12.31 -12.37
CA LYS A 159 27.29 -13.03 -13.39
C LYS A 159 26.60 -12.82 -14.74
N GLY A 160 27.20 -11.99 -15.60
CA GLY A 160 26.54 -11.53 -16.83
C GLY A 160 25.26 -10.75 -16.52
N ASN A 161 24.13 -11.19 -17.07
CA ASN A 161 22.81 -10.60 -16.84
C ASN A 161 21.96 -11.38 -15.84
N ARG A 162 22.58 -12.15 -14.95
CA ARG A 162 21.89 -12.93 -13.92
C ARG A 162 22.40 -12.59 -12.53
N LEU A 163 21.48 -12.53 -11.56
CA LEU A 163 21.78 -12.50 -10.14
C LEU A 163 21.83 -13.90 -9.60
N VAL A 164 22.90 -14.22 -8.89
CA VAL A 164 23.16 -15.53 -8.33
C VAL A 164 23.67 -15.38 -6.89
N LEU A 165 23.55 -16.45 -6.12
CA LEU A 165 24.27 -16.66 -4.87
C LEU A 165 25.29 -17.79 -5.06
N GLU A 166 26.02 -18.13 -4.00
CA GLU A 166 26.91 -19.28 -4.01
C GLU A 166 26.12 -20.57 -4.28
N ASP A 167 26.47 -21.27 -5.36
CA ASP A 167 25.79 -22.49 -5.86
C ASP A 167 24.27 -22.36 -6.04
N PHE A 168 23.78 -21.16 -6.38
CA PHE A 168 22.35 -20.93 -6.55
C PHE A 168 22.04 -19.91 -7.65
N ASP A 169 21.39 -20.39 -8.71
CA ASP A 169 20.87 -19.59 -9.81
C ASP A 169 19.32 -19.62 -9.76
N PRO A 170 18.67 -18.52 -9.35
CA PRO A 170 17.22 -18.42 -9.24
C PRO A 170 16.54 -18.18 -10.59
N CYS A 171 15.28 -18.59 -10.70
CA CYS A 171 14.45 -18.31 -11.88
C CYS A 171 14.05 -16.83 -11.96
N ALA A 172 13.75 -16.25 -10.79
CA ALA A 172 13.22 -14.91 -10.64
C ALA A 172 13.72 -14.28 -9.34
N VAL A 173 13.60 -12.96 -9.30
CA VAL A 173 14.04 -12.11 -8.19
C VAL A 173 12.82 -11.42 -7.60
N LEU A 174 12.45 -11.76 -6.39
CA LEU A 174 11.39 -11.10 -5.63
C LEU A 174 12.00 -9.99 -4.76
N LEU A 175 11.61 -8.76 -5.02
CA LEU A 175 11.98 -7.58 -4.26
C LEU A 175 10.98 -7.38 -3.13
N ASN A 176 11.45 -7.44 -1.88
CA ASN A 176 10.79 -6.82 -0.73
C ASN A 176 11.49 -5.51 -0.31
N ASN A 177 12.17 -4.88 -1.28
CA ASN A 177 12.88 -3.62 -1.19
C ASN A 177 12.22 -2.62 -2.14
N ASP A 178 11.80 -1.47 -1.61
CA ASP A 178 11.03 -0.46 -2.34
C ASP A 178 11.83 0.33 -3.38
N LEU A 179 13.15 0.16 -3.43
CA LEU A 179 14.09 0.87 -4.31
C LEU A 179 13.96 2.41 -4.20
N SER A 180 13.58 2.91 -3.03
CA SER A 180 13.38 4.34 -2.76
C SER A 180 14.62 5.20 -2.96
N THR A 181 15.82 4.64 -2.81
CA THR A 181 17.08 5.34 -3.07
C THR A 181 17.46 5.33 -4.55
N GLY A 182 16.65 4.72 -5.42
CA GLY A 182 16.94 4.47 -6.82
C GLY A 182 17.15 2.98 -7.08
N VAL A 183 17.06 2.60 -8.36
CA VAL A 183 17.30 1.22 -8.82
C VAL A 183 18.81 0.99 -8.95
N PRO A 184 19.42 0.11 -8.13
CA PRO A 184 20.85 -0.18 -8.21
C PRO A 184 21.22 -0.79 -9.57
N ASP A 185 22.41 -0.47 -10.09
CA ASP A 185 22.90 -0.97 -11.39
C ASP A 185 22.92 -2.49 -11.46
N ILE A 186 23.20 -3.16 -10.33
CA ILE A 186 23.20 -4.63 -10.25
C ILE A 186 21.84 -5.24 -10.62
N LEU A 187 20.72 -4.53 -10.39
CA LEU A 187 19.37 -5.00 -10.71
C LEU A 187 18.94 -4.70 -12.16
N GLN A 188 19.66 -3.87 -12.90
CA GLN A 188 19.25 -3.43 -14.24
C GLN A 188 19.63 -4.45 -15.33
N ASN A 189 18.78 -4.60 -16.35
CA ASN A 189 19.02 -5.45 -17.52
C ASN A 189 19.30 -6.92 -17.17
N LEU A 190 18.49 -7.49 -16.29
CA LEU A 190 18.57 -8.90 -15.92
C LEU A 190 17.74 -9.77 -16.88
N GLU A 191 18.21 -10.98 -17.12
CA GLU A 191 17.45 -12.03 -17.83
C GLU A 191 16.32 -12.58 -16.95
N GLN A 192 16.52 -12.57 -15.63
CA GLN A 192 15.55 -13.02 -14.65
C GLN A 192 14.43 -12.00 -14.50
N THR A 193 13.21 -12.48 -14.34
CA THR A 193 12.07 -11.63 -14.02
C THR A 193 12.26 -11.03 -12.62
N VAL A 194 12.21 -9.70 -12.53
CA VAL A 194 12.23 -8.96 -11.26
C VAL A 194 10.82 -8.57 -10.87
N ILE A 195 10.44 -8.82 -9.61
CA ILE A 195 9.06 -8.74 -9.13
C ILE A 195 9.00 -7.92 -7.85
N PRO A 196 8.16 -6.89 -7.76
CA PRO A 196 7.56 -6.15 -8.88
C PRO A 196 8.60 -5.67 -9.90
N PRO A 197 8.21 -5.32 -11.14
CA PRO A 197 9.16 -4.81 -12.13
C PRO A 197 9.81 -3.50 -11.65
N LEU A 198 11.04 -3.22 -12.07
CA LEU A 198 11.85 -2.13 -11.51
C LEU A 198 11.20 -0.74 -11.60
N HIS A 199 10.38 -0.49 -12.63
CA HIS A 199 9.64 0.77 -12.77
C HIS A 199 8.56 0.97 -11.71
N ALA A 200 8.12 -0.11 -11.04
CA ALA A 200 7.26 -0.08 -9.86
C ALA A 200 7.96 0.47 -8.62
N GLY A 201 9.30 0.56 -8.64
CA GLY A 201 10.10 1.10 -7.55
C GLY A 201 9.72 2.52 -7.18
N TRP A 202 9.92 2.89 -5.92
CA TRP A 202 9.39 4.16 -5.40
C TRP A 202 10.08 5.40 -5.95
N ALA A 203 11.31 5.25 -6.47
CA ALA A 203 12.06 6.31 -7.13
C ALA A 203 11.39 6.76 -8.45
N THR A 204 10.70 5.85 -9.15
CA THR A 204 10.11 6.09 -10.47
C THR A 204 8.60 6.20 -10.43
N ARG A 205 7.94 5.41 -9.56
CA ARG A 205 6.49 5.39 -9.40
C ARG A 205 5.94 6.72 -8.90
N ARG A 206 4.85 7.20 -9.50
CA ARG A 206 4.22 8.50 -9.19
C ARG A 206 2.83 8.32 -8.57
N LYS A 207 2.65 8.84 -7.35
CA LYS A 207 1.35 8.78 -6.65
C LYS A 207 0.24 9.45 -7.44
N SER A 208 0.52 10.56 -8.12
CA SER A 208 -0.42 11.27 -8.99
C SER A 208 -0.97 10.39 -10.11
N ARG A 209 -0.13 9.54 -10.74
CA ARG A 209 -0.58 8.58 -11.76
C ARG A 209 -1.49 7.52 -11.17
N TYR A 210 -1.09 6.95 -10.02
CA TYR A 210 -1.92 6.00 -9.28
C TYR A 210 -3.31 6.58 -8.95
N PHE A 211 -3.39 7.76 -8.34
CA PHE A 211 -4.69 8.35 -7.97
C PHE A 211 -5.53 8.73 -9.19
N THR A 212 -4.90 9.13 -10.30
CA THR A 212 -5.62 9.35 -11.57
C THR A 212 -6.23 8.05 -12.10
N ALA A 213 -5.52 6.93 -11.98
CA ALA A 213 -6.09 5.62 -12.34
C ALA A 213 -7.18 5.19 -11.35
N TYR A 214 -7.01 5.50 -10.06
CA TYR A 214 -8.00 5.19 -9.02
C TYR A 214 -9.31 5.96 -9.24
N ASP A 215 -9.26 7.23 -9.69
CA ASP A 215 -10.45 8.01 -10.07
C ASP A 215 -11.32 7.24 -11.06
N CYS A 216 -10.72 6.71 -12.13
CA CYS A 216 -11.46 5.94 -13.14
C CYS A 216 -12.07 4.65 -12.55
N VAL A 217 -11.28 3.90 -11.77
CA VAL A 217 -11.76 2.66 -11.13
C VAL A 217 -12.89 2.93 -10.15
N ALA A 218 -12.77 3.98 -9.33
CA ALA A 218 -13.77 4.38 -8.37
C ALA A 218 -15.05 4.87 -9.06
N GLU A 219 -14.96 5.61 -10.16
CA GLU A 219 -16.11 6.07 -10.94
C GLU A 219 -16.86 4.90 -11.59
N GLU A 220 -16.15 4.00 -12.28
CA GLU A 220 -16.74 2.77 -12.85
C GLU A 220 -17.45 1.93 -11.80
N PHE A 221 -16.78 1.67 -10.67
CA PHE A 221 -17.35 0.90 -9.57
C PHE A 221 -18.55 1.60 -8.92
N SER A 222 -18.48 2.92 -8.76
CA SER A 222 -19.56 3.69 -8.14
C SER A 222 -20.82 3.68 -9.00
N ASN A 223 -20.67 3.74 -10.32
CA ASN A 223 -21.76 3.57 -11.27
C ASN A 223 -22.36 2.15 -11.20
N LEU A 224 -21.51 1.11 -11.09
CA LEU A 224 -21.94 -0.29 -11.00
C LEU A 224 -22.90 -0.54 -9.83
N ILE A 225 -22.63 0.04 -8.67
CA ILE A 225 -23.43 -0.19 -7.45
C ILE A 225 -24.26 1.04 -7.01
N SER A 226 -24.32 2.07 -7.86
CA SER A 226 -25.07 3.30 -7.64
C SER A 226 -24.75 3.98 -6.30
N ILE A 227 -23.47 4.22 -6.03
CA ILE A 227 -22.99 5.02 -4.89
C ILE A 227 -22.38 6.35 -5.36
N ASP A 228 -22.27 7.30 -4.44
CA ASP A 228 -21.47 8.50 -4.68
C ASP A 228 -19.97 8.12 -4.65
N PRO A 229 -19.18 8.39 -5.72
CA PRO A 229 -17.77 8.04 -5.76
C PRO A 229 -16.94 8.70 -4.67
N TRP A 230 -17.39 9.85 -4.14
CA TRP A 230 -16.71 10.51 -3.04
C TRP A 230 -16.64 9.64 -1.77
N LEU A 231 -17.56 8.69 -1.59
CA LEU A 231 -17.56 7.79 -0.43
C LEU A 231 -16.38 6.81 -0.41
N ILE A 232 -15.74 6.58 -1.55
CA ILE A 232 -14.62 5.64 -1.69
C ILE A 232 -13.34 6.25 -2.29
N ASN A 233 -13.40 7.52 -2.68
CA ASN A 233 -12.32 8.19 -3.39
C ASN A 233 -12.03 9.59 -2.83
N PRO A 234 -10.84 9.85 -2.24
CA PRO A 234 -10.43 11.18 -1.80
C PRO A 234 -10.13 12.10 -2.99
N TYR A 235 -10.61 13.34 -2.95
CA TYR A 235 -10.20 14.33 -3.95
C TYR A 235 -8.68 14.56 -3.90
N PHE A 236 -8.07 14.76 -5.05
CA PHE A 236 -6.66 15.15 -5.12
C PHE A 236 -6.40 16.13 -6.27
N ALA A 237 -5.22 16.74 -6.22
CA ALA A 237 -4.61 17.49 -7.30
C ALA A 237 -3.10 17.30 -7.24
N SER A 238 -2.43 17.38 -8.39
CA SER A 238 -0.97 17.44 -8.47
C SER A 238 -0.53 18.84 -8.85
N CYS A 239 0.61 19.25 -8.32
CA CYS A 239 1.32 20.43 -8.78
C CYS A 239 2.60 20.01 -9.53
N GLY A 240 3.04 20.88 -10.43
CA GLY A 240 4.28 20.70 -11.18
C GLY A 240 5.53 20.84 -10.33
N GLU A 241 6.59 21.41 -10.91
CA GLU A 241 7.87 21.58 -10.20
C GLU A 241 7.73 22.51 -8.99
N ILE A 242 8.11 22.01 -7.82
CA ILE A 242 8.08 22.73 -6.53
C ILE A 242 9.46 22.67 -5.90
N ASN A 243 9.85 23.76 -5.24
CA ASN A 243 11.00 23.81 -4.36
C ASN A 243 10.63 24.64 -3.11
N PHE A 244 10.33 23.94 -2.01
CA PHE A 244 9.99 24.57 -0.72
C PHE A 244 11.16 25.32 -0.07
N SER A 245 12.41 24.98 -0.40
CA SER A 245 13.57 25.73 0.11
C SER A 245 13.69 27.11 -0.54
N GLU A 246 13.35 27.20 -1.83
CA GLU A 246 13.37 28.44 -2.62
C GLU A 246 12.01 29.16 -2.68
N LYS A 247 10.99 28.65 -1.99
CA LYS A 247 9.59 29.13 -2.07
C LYS A 247 9.02 29.16 -3.49
N LYS A 248 9.47 28.26 -4.36
CA LYS A 248 8.97 28.17 -5.73
C LYS A 248 7.84 27.14 -5.81
N GLY A 249 6.74 27.52 -6.43
CA GLY A 249 5.59 26.62 -6.65
C GLY A 249 4.59 26.53 -5.47
N GLU A 250 4.84 27.22 -4.35
CA GLU A 250 3.95 27.23 -3.17
C GLU A 250 2.54 27.74 -3.52
N ASP A 251 2.42 28.70 -4.44
CA ASP A 251 1.13 29.23 -4.89
C ASP A 251 0.26 28.19 -5.61
N CYS A 252 0.86 27.26 -6.34
CA CYS A 252 0.10 26.15 -6.93
C CYS A 252 -0.50 25.27 -5.83
N VAL A 253 0.30 24.97 -4.81
CA VAL A 253 -0.12 24.12 -3.70
C VAL A 253 -1.23 24.80 -2.91
N ALA A 254 -1.05 26.07 -2.51
CA ALA A 254 -2.04 26.84 -1.77
C ALA A 254 -3.38 26.95 -2.52
N LYS A 255 -3.36 27.28 -3.82
CA LYS A 255 -4.59 27.35 -4.64
C LYS A 255 -5.32 26.01 -4.71
N ASN A 256 -4.59 24.90 -4.86
CA ASN A 256 -5.20 23.57 -4.88
C ASN A 256 -5.72 23.14 -3.51
N VAL A 257 -5.04 23.53 -2.42
CA VAL A 257 -5.54 23.33 -1.05
C VAL A 257 -6.91 24.00 -0.89
N ASP A 258 -7.03 25.29 -1.21
CA ASP A 258 -8.29 26.03 -1.08
C ASP A 258 -9.41 25.44 -1.95
N LYS A 259 -9.08 25.06 -3.19
CA LYS A 259 -10.03 24.43 -4.13
C LYS A 259 -10.55 23.09 -3.62
N ILE A 260 -9.68 22.24 -3.08
CA ILE A 260 -10.08 20.94 -2.56
C ILE A 260 -10.86 21.12 -1.25
N LEU A 261 -10.42 22.00 -0.35
CA LEU A 261 -11.15 22.33 0.88
C LEU A 261 -12.58 22.79 0.59
N PHE A 262 -12.80 23.62 -0.43
CA PHE A 262 -14.14 24.02 -0.87
C PHE A 262 -15.00 22.80 -1.25
N LYS A 263 -14.47 21.89 -2.08
CA LYS A 263 -15.18 20.66 -2.47
C LYS A 263 -15.49 19.76 -1.28
N ILE A 264 -14.55 19.62 -0.34
CA ILE A 264 -14.76 18.81 0.87
C ILE A 264 -15.88 19.41 1.72
N ARG A 265 -15.91 20.74 1.92
CA ARG A 265 -16.96 21.42 2.70
C ARG A 265 -18.35 21.18 2.12
N GLU A 266 -18.49 21.17 0.80
CA GLU A 266 -19.76 20.85 0.12
C GLU A 266 -20.21 19.42 0.42
N LYS A 267 -19.29 18.44 0.34
CA LYS A 267 -19.58 17.04 0.68
C LYS A 267 -19.86 16.84 2.16
N TYR A 268 -19.11 17.48 3.04
CA TYR A 268 -19.35 17.44 4.48
C TYR A 268 -20.73 18.00 4.82
N LYS A 269 -21.15 19.10 4.17
CA LYS A 269 -22.51 19.62 4.30
C LYS A 269 -23.57 18.65 3.75
N GLN A 270 -23.32 18.02 2.59
CA GLN A 270 -24.23 17.02 1.99
C GLN A 270 -24.47 15.84 2.94
N TYR A 271 -23.44 15.37 3.63
CA TYR A 271 -23.49 14.20 4.52
C TYR A 271 -23.65 14.54 6.01
N GLY A 272 -23.79 15.82 6.37
CA GLY A 272 -23.94 16.26 7.76
C GLY A 272 -22.72 16.05 8.66
N VAL A 273 -21.52 16.00 8.05
CA VAL A 273 -20.23 15.86 8.76
C VAL A 273 -19.91 17.16 9.50
N LYS A 274 -19.52 17.03 10.78
CA LYS A 274 -19.25 18.18 11.67
C LYS A 274 -17.77 18.47 11.86
N GLU A 275 -16.91 17.53 11.48
CA GLU A 275 -15.46 17.68 11.51
C GLU A 275 -14.97 18.74 10.54
N ASP A 276 -13.83 19.35 10.88
CA ASP A 276 -13.17 20.29 10.00
C ASP A 276 -12.52 19.55 8.81
N PRO A 277 -12.66 20.05 7.57
CA PRO A 277 -11.91 19.50 6.46
C PRO A 277 -10.41 19.76 6.65
N PHE A 278 -9.58 18.80 6.24
CA PHE A 278 -8.13 18.96 6.20
C PHE A 278 -7.55 18.35 4.92
N ILE A 279 -6.35 18.78 4.58
CA ILE A 279 -5.63 18.38 3.38
C ILE A 279 -4.29 17.79 3.78
N ILE A 280 -3.91 16.72 3.10
CA ILE A 280 -2.59 16.11 3.19
C ILE A 280 -1.80 16.53 1.95
N VAL A 281 -0.71 17.26 2.18
CA VAL A 281 0.27 17.61 1.15
C VAL A 281 1.41 16.61 1.24
N LYS A 282 1.63 15.81 0.19
CA LYS A 282 2.64 14.74 0.17
C LYS A 282 3.49 14.74 -1.09
N ALA A 283 4.77 14.38 -0.97
CA ALA A 283 5.66 14.21 -2.11
C ALA A 283 5.13 13.15 -3.09
N ASP A 284 5.23 13.44 -4.39
CA ASP A 284 4.64 12.61 -5.45
C ASP A 284 5.38 11.27 -5.67
N ALA A 285 6.66 11.18 -5.28
CA ALA A 285 7.48 9.97 -5.30
C ALA A 285 8.25 9.88 -3.99
N GLY A 286 8.28 8.71 -3.35
CA GLY A 286 8.90 8.54 -2.02
C GLY A 286 8.15 9.28 -0.91
N THR A 287 7.82 8.65 0.21
CA THR A 287 7.45 9.42 1.42
C THR A 287 8.07 8.80 2.67
N TYR A 288 7.86 7.51 2.96
CA TYR A 288 8.31 6.82 4.18
C TYR A 288 8.14 7.70 5.45
N GLY A 289 7.00 8.39 5.56
CA GLY A 289 6.69 9.35 6.63
C GLY A 289 7.34 10.74 6.53
N MET A 290 8.29 10.95 5.61
CA MET A 290 8.89 12.23 5.23
C MET A 290 8.21 12.84 3.99
N GLY A 291 8.31 14.16 3.81
CA GLY A 291 7.62 14.85 2.71
C GLY A 291 6.09 14.82 2.80
N ILE A 292 5.53 14.74 4.02
CA ILE A 292 4.08 14.78 4.28
C ILE A 292 3.78 15.86 5.32
N MET A 293 2.76 16.69 5.07
CA MET A 293 2.20 17.63 6.04
C MET A 293 0.68 17.70 5.94
N THR A 294 0.05 18.08 7.05
CA THR A 294 -1.39 18.33 7.12
C THR A 294 -1.62 19.83 7.20
N VAL A 295 -2.57 20.35 6.42
CA VAL A 295 -2.99 21.76 6.41
C VAL A 295 -4.49 21.87 6.43
N LYS A 296 -5.01 22.97 7.00
CA LYS A 296 -6.44 23.30 7.01
C LYS A 296 -6.78 24.56 6.20
N ASP A 297 -5.76 25.28 5.74
CA ASP A 297 -5.88 26.49 4.93
C ASP A 297 -4.71 26.64 3.94
N GLY A 298 -4.96 27.24 2.77
CA GLY A 298 -3.91 27.52 1.79
C GLY A 298 -2.83 28.47 2.30
N GLU A 299 -3.14 29.37 3.22
CA GLU A 299 -2.17 30.28 3.86
C GLU A 299 -1.12 29.53 4.69
N GLU A 300 -1.46 28.39 5.31
CA GLU A 300 -0.49 27.59 6.05
C GLU A 300 0.68 27.12 5.17
N VAL A 301 0.43 26.93 3.88
CA VAL A 301 1.46 26.57 2.89
C VAL A 301 2.39 27.75 2.59
N ARG A 302 1.86 28.98 2.59
CA ARG A 302 2.65 30.21 2.35
C ARG A 302 3.50 30.59 3.56
N THR A 303 3.03 30.26 4.76
CA THR A 303 3.69 30.64 6.03
C THR A 303 4.48 29.51 6.68
N LEU A 304 4.97 28.53 5.91
CA LEU A 304 5.72 27.40 6.47
C LEU A 304 6.93 27.87 7.27
N ASN A 305 7.14 27.29 8.45
CA ASN A 305 8.33 27.54 9.25
C ASN A 305 9.54 26.73 8.74
N ARG A 306 10.74 27.03 9.25
CA ARG A 306 11.98 26.35 8.83
C ARG A 306 11.92 24.83 9.00
N LYS A 307 11.31 24.34 10.08
CA LYS A 307 11.19 22.90 10.36
C LYS A 307 10.26 22.20 9.36
N GLN A 308 9.14 22.83 9.02
CA GLN A 308 8.19 22.33 8.03
C GLN A 308 8.78 22.31 6.62
N ARG A 309 9.50 23.37 6.21
CA ARG A 309 10.22 23.39 4.94
C ARG A 309 11.24 22.26 4.84
N ASN A 310 12.04 22.04 5.88
CA ASN A 310 13.01 20.93 5.89
C ASN A 310 12.31 19.57 5.76
N LYS A 311 11.17 19.38 6.44
CA LYS A 311 10.37 18.14 6.33
C LYS A 311 9.82 17.92 4.92
N MET A 312 9.48 18.99 4.21
CA MET A 312 8.91 18.96 2.86
C MET A 312 9.94 19.06 1.74
N SER A 313 11.22 19.26 2.06
CA SER A 313 12.28 19.42 1.06
C SER A 313 12.92 18.10 0.64
N VAL A 314 12.88 17.07 1.48
CA VAL A 314 13.54 15.78 1.22
C VAL A 314 12.62 14.59 1.50
N VAL A 315 12.80 13.53 0.71
CA VAL A 315 12.19 12.20 0.92
C VAL A 315 13.22 11.18 1.41
N LYS A 316 12.84 9.89 1.52
CA LYS A 316 13.74 8.78 1.86
C LYS A 316 14.98 8.82 0.95
N GLY A 317 16.17 8.65 1.54
CA GLY A 317 17.45 8.73 0.82
C GLY A 317 18.00 10.13 0.59
N GLY A 318 17.36 11.19 1.12
CA GLY A 318 17.84 12.57 0.99
C GLY A 318 17.56 13.21 -0.38
N GLN A 319 16.75 12.56 -1.22
CA GLN A 319 16.38 13.09 -2.53
C GLN A 319 15.46 14.32 -2.38
N PRO A 320 15.62 15.36 -3.21
CA PRO A 320 14.80 16.56 -3.15
C PRO A 320 13.36 16.29 -3.62
N VAL A 321 12.38 16.90 -2.95
CA VAL A 321 10.99 16.91 -3.39
C VAL A 321 10.84 17.88 -4.56
N THR A 322 10.56 17.35 -5.75
CA THR A 322 10.33 18.16 -6.96
C THR A 322 8.87 18.25 -7.36
N LYS A 323 8.02 17.31 -6.92
CA LYS A 323 6.60 17.27 -7.25
C LYS A 323 5.79 16.91 -6.02
N VAL A 324 4.60 17.48 -5.92
CA VAL A 324 3.73 17.36 -4.74
C VAL A 324 2.32 17.02 -5.16
N LEU A 325 1.70 16.14 -4.37
CA LEU A 325 0.31 15.79 -4.40
C LEU A 325 -0.41 16.47 -3.24
N VAL A 326 -1.52 17.14 -3.54
CA VAL A 326 -2.45 17.73 -2.57
C VAL A 326 -3.68 16.83 -2.53
N GLN A 327 -3.97 16.21 -1.39
CA GLN A 327 -5.05 15.22 -1.27
C GLN A 327 -5.97 15.55 -0.10
N GLU A 328 -7.27 15.30 -0.28
CA GLU A 328 -8.25 15.26 0.80
C GLU A 328 -7.78 14.36 1.94
N GLY A 329 -7.78 14.91 3.15
CA GLY A 329 -7.55 14.16 4.37
C GLY A 329 -8.75 13.26 4.70
N VAL A 330 -8.49 11.98 4.90
CA VAL A 330 -9.51 11.03 5.38
C VAL A 330 -9.26 10.78 6.85
N TYR A 331 -10.28 10.98 7.67
CA TYR A 331 -10.25 10.64 9.08
C TYR A 331 -10.23 9.13 9.28
N THR A 332 -9.67 8.68 10.40
CA THR A 332 -10.01 7.36 10.93
C THR A 332 -10.69 7.52 12.29
N PHE A 333 -11.90 6.98 12.41
CA PHE A 333 -12.66 6.93 13.66
C PHE A 333 -12.73 5.52 14.24
N GLU A 334 -11.92 4.62 13.70
CA GLU A 334 -11.77 3.28 14.23
C GLU A 334 -10.88 3.34 15.47
N SER A 335 -11.34 2.72 16.56
CA SER A 335 -10.55 2.58 17.77
C SER A 335 -10.45 1.13 18.21
N ILE A 336 -9.24 0.77 18.65
CA ILE A 336 -8.98 -0.43 19.42
C ILE A 336 -8.75 0.00 20.87
N ASN A 337 -9.67 -0.40 21.74
CA ASN A 337 -9.80 0.15 23.09
C ASN A 337 -10.00 1.67 23.04
N THR A 338 -8.99 2.45 23.45
CA THR A 338 -8.99 3.92 23.40
C THR A 338 -8.04 4.50 22.36
N ALA A 339 -7.31 3.65 21.63
CA ALA A 339 -6.29 4.06 20.68
C ALA A 339 -6.83 4.08 19.26
N VAL A 340 -6.43 5.08 18.48
CA VAL A 340 -6.82 5.23 17.08
C VAL A 340 -6.21 4.10 16.25
N ALA A 341 -7.01 3.51 15.37
CA ALA A 341 -6.63 2.39 14.53
C ALA A 341 -6.88 2.72 13.05
N GLU A 342 -6.09 2.17 12.14
CA GLU A 342 -6.41 2.14 10.70
C GLU A 342 -6.08 0.76 10.12
N PRO A 343 -6.98 0.15 9.31
CA PRO A 343 -6.78 -1.19 8.77
C PRO A 343 -5.79 -1.19 7.61
N VAL A 344 -4.94 -2.22 7.59
CA VAL A 344 -4.04 -2.54 6.49
C VAL A 344 -4.44 -3.91 5.96
N ILE A 345 -4.85 -3.96 4.69
CA ILE A 345 -5.33 -5.18 4.03
C ILE A 345 -4.21 -5.75 3.16
N TYR A 346 -3.93 -7.04 3.32
CA TYR A 346 -2.89 -7.76 2.57
C TYR A 346 -3.50 -8.62 1.47
N MET A 347 -2.89 -8.55 0.29
CA MET A 347 -3.24 -9.36 -0.86
C MET A 347 -2.01 -10.06 -1.43
N ILE A 348 -2.22 -11.31 -1.85
CA ILE A 348 -1.27 -12.07 -2.65
C ILE A 348 -2.03 -12.46 -3.92
N ASP A 349 -1.44 -12.17 -5.08
CA ASP A 349 -2.16 -12.16 -6.35
C ASP A 349 -3.46 -11.32 -6.24
N ARG A 350 -4.60 -11.86 -6.64
CA ARG A 350 -5.92 -11.23 -6.52
C ARG A 350 -6.66 -11.55 -5.21
N TYR A 351 -6.06 -12.30 -4.30
CA TYR A 351 -6.72 -12.82 -3.11
C TYR A 351 -6.38 -11.99 -1.88
N VAL A 352 -7.41 -11.58 -1.14
CA VAL A 352 -7.24 -10.98 0.18
C VAL A 352 -6.92 -12.10 1.17
N VAL A 353 -5.72 -12.05 1.75
CA VAL A 353 -5.20 -13.12 2.63
C VAL A 353 -5.28 -12.78 4.11
N GLY A 354 -5.63 -11.52 4.44
CA GLY A 354 -5.80 -11.05 5.81
C GLY A 354 -5.42 -9.58 5.93
N GLY A 355 -5.06 -9.18 7.14
CA GLY A 355 -4.62 -7.82 7.42
C GLY A 355 -4.36 -7.62 8.91
N PHE A 356 -4.13 -6.38 9.28
CA PHE A 356 -3.99 -5.94 10.67
C PHE A 356 -4.41 -4.49 10.81
N TYR A 357 -4.79 -4.10 12.03
CA TYR A 357 -4.91 -2.70 12.40
C TYR A 357 -3.55 -2.16 12.81
N ARG A 358 -3.19 -1.01 12.27
CA ARG A 358 -2.14 -0.16 12.82
C ARG A 358 -2.76 0.71 13.90
N VAL A 359 -2.31 0.53 15.15
CA VAL A 359 -2.86 1.19 16.33
C VAL A 359 -1.83 2.16 16.89
N HIS A 360 -2.26 3.39 17.20
CA HIS A 360 -1.39 4.41 17.76
C HIS A 360 -2.04 5.11 18.95
N THR A 361 -1.37 5.09 20.10
CA THR A 361 -1.88 5.64 21.36
C THR A 361 -1.68 7.15 21.49
N GLY A 362 -0.65 7.71 20.85
CA GLY A 362 -0.32 9.14 20.91
C GLY A 362 -0.66 9.96 19.66
N ARG A 363 -1.53 9.48 18.77
CA ARG A 363 -1.90 10.19 17.52
C ARG A 363 -3.40 10.42 17.44
N SER A 364 -3.77 11.52 16.80
CA SER A 364 -5.15 11.95 16.60
C SER A 364 -5.74 11.34 15.32
N LYS A 365 -7.08 11.41 15.21
CA LYS A 365 -7.89 10.86 14.12
C LYS A 365 -7.58 11.41 12.71
N ASP A 366 -6.95 12.59 12.62
CA ASP A 366 -6.50 13.27 11.40
C ASP A 366 -4.99 13.16 11.14
N GLU A 367 -4.24 12.48 12.01
CA GLU A 367 -2.80 12.33 11.86
C GLU A 367 -2.42 11.01 11.17
N ASN A 368 -1.24 10.97 10.57
CA ASN A 368 -0.64 9.73 10.06
C ASN A 368 -0.29 8.81 11.24
N LEU A 369 -0.83 7.60 11.28
CA LEU A 369 -0.54 6.63 12.34
C LEU A 369 0.72 5.81 12.04
N ASN A 370 1.25 5.85 10.81
CA ASN A 370 2.55 5.29 10.46
C ASN A 370 3.69 6.16 11.01
N ALA A 371 3.87 6.10 12.33
CA ALA A 371 4.80 6.89 13.10
C ALA A 371 5.39 6.07 14.27
N PRO A 372 6.55 6.48 14.83
CA PRO A 372 7.12 5.81 16.00
C PRO A 372 6.13 5.77 17.17
N GLY A 373 5.98 4.58 17.78
CA GLY A 373 5.00 4.34 18.86
C GLY A 373 3.75 3.58 18.42
N MET A 374 3.60 3.30 17.12
CA MET A 374 2.55 2.41 16.62
C MET A 374 2.81 0.95 17.02
N HIS A 375 1.74 0.19 17.17
CA HIS A 375 1.76 -1.27 17.28
C HIS A 375 0.68 -1.88 16.38
N PHE A 376 0.73 -3.19 16.17
CA PHE A 376 -0.16 -3.87 15.24
C PHE A 376 -1.06 -4.87 15.96
N VAL A 377 -2.32 -4.92 15.57
CA VAL A 377 -3.31 -5.89 16.08
C VAL A 377 -3.85 -6.66 14.88
N PRO A 378 -3.67 -7.99 14.82
CA PRO A 378 -4.16 -8.80 13.71
C PRO A 378 -5.65 -8.58 13.46
N LEU A 379 -6.02 -8.44 12.19
CA LEU A 379 -7.40 -8.31 11.76
C LEU A 379 -7.94 -9.72 11.52
N SER A 380 -8.87 -10.16 12.34
CA SER A 380 -9.55 -11.43 12.12
C SER A 380 -10.66 -11.25 11.09
N PHE A 381 -10.87 -12.25 10.22
CA PHE A 381 -12.16 -12.40 9.55
C PHE A 381 -13.22 -12.58 10.64
N GLU A 382 -14.12 -11.63 10.81
CA GLU A 382 -15.26 -11.82 11.69
C GLU A 382 -16.28 -12.74 11.00
N PRO A 383 -16.87 -13.70 11.73
CA PRO A 383 -17.93 -14.53 11.18
C PRO A 383 -19.08 -13.66 10.67
N THR A 384 -19.52 -13.91 9.44
CA THR A 384 -20.55 -13.09 8.77
C THR A 384 -21.90 -13.24 9.44
N CYS A 385 -22.64 -12.13 9.62
CA CYS A 385 -24.06 -12.12 10.03
C CYS A 385 -25.02 -12.82 9.02
N LEU A 386 -24.48 -13.33 7.91
CA LEU A 386 -25.19 -14.13 6.92
C LEU A 386 -25.47 -15.56 7.42
N LEU A 387 -24.73 -16.03 8.43
CA LEU A 387 -24.99 -17.32 9.06
C LEU A 387 -26.22 -17.22 9.99
N PRO A 388 -27.17 -18.18 9.93
CA PRO A 388 -28.41 -18.13 10.70
C PRO A 388 -28.21 -17.95 12.21
N GLU A 389 -27.11 -18.51 12.74
CA GLU A 389 -26.74 -18.51 14.15
C GLU A 389 -26.36 -17.12 14.71
N TYR A 390 -26.01 -16.16 13.83
CA TYR A 390 -25.51 -14.84 14.23
C TYR A 390 -26.50 -13.70 13.93
N LYS A 391 -27.67 -13.99 13.32
CA LYS A 391 -28.73 -13.00 13.04
C LYS A 391 -29.37 -12.41 14.31
N THR A 392 -29.26 -13.09 15.44
CA THR A 392 -29.90 -12.72 16.72
C THR A 392 -29.02 -11.82 17.60
N ASN A 393 -27.76 -11.54 17.21
CA ASN A 393 -26.87 -10.69 17.99
C ASN A 393 -27.15 -9.20 17.72
N LEU A 394 -27.77 -8.53 18.69
CA LEU A 394 -27.81 -7.08 18.82
C LEU A 394 -26.37 -6.54 18.88
N GLY A 395 -25.85 -6.07 17.74
CA GLY A 395 -24.47 -5.60 17.58
C GLY A 395 -23.67 -6.27 16.46
N CYS A 396 -24.27 -7.19 15.69
CA CYS A 396 -23.61 -7.79 14.53
C CYS A 396 -23.37 -6.72 13.45
N ALA A 397 -22.11 -6.31 13.29
CA ALA A 397 -21.74 -5.38 12.23
C ALA A 397 -21.89 -6.09 10.87
N PRO A 398 -22.49 -5.46 9.84
CA PRO A 398 -22.40 -5.95 8.46
C PRO A 398 -20.93 -6.29 8.16
N ASN A 399 -20.65 -7.32 7.34
CA ASN A 399 -19.30 -7.85 7.09
C ASN A 399 -18.36 -6.74 6.60
N ARG A 400 -17.81 -5.98 7.53
CA ARG A 400 -17.04 -4.76 7.29
C ARG A 400 -15.68 -5.09 6.72
N PHE A 401 -15.16 -6.25 7.12
CA PHE A 401 -14.02 -6.86 6.45
C PHE A 401 -14.29 -7.05 4.95
N TYR A 402 -15.49 -7.47 4.54
CA TYR A 402 -15.82 -7.57 3.11
C TYR A 402 -15.79 -6.20 2.43
N ALA A 403 -16.36 -5.15 3.03
CA ALA A 403 -16.25 -3.80 2.49
C ALA A 403 -14.78 -3.37 2.34
N TYR A 404 -13.95 -3.61 3.36
CA TYR A 404 -12.50 -3.35 3.29
C TYR A 404 -11.84 -4.15 2.17
N SER A 405 -12.20 -5.42 2.01
CA SER A 405 -11.70 -6.30 0.97
C SER A 405 -12.05 -5.82 -0.44
N VAL A 406 -13.23 -5.22 -0.62
CA VAL A 406 -13.67 -4.68 -1.91
C VAL A 406 -12.85 -3.44 -2.24
N ILE A 407 -12.75 -2.48 -1.32
CA ILE A 407 -11.97 -1.25 -1.53
C ILE A 407 -10.48 -1.56 -1.75
N ALA A 408 -9.92 -2.50 -0.99
CA ALA A 408 -8.55 -2.96 -1.19
C ALA A 408 -8.34 -3.59 -2.58
N ARG A 409 -9.30 -4.36 -3.08
CA ARG A 409 -9.23 -4.94 -4.44
C ARG A 409 -9.41 -3.90 -5.56
N LEU A 410 -10.15 -2.81 -5.32
CA LEU A 410 -10.17 -1.66 -6.24
C LEU A 410 -8.79 -0.99 -6.32
N ALA A 411 -8.13 -0.84 -5.16
CA ALA A 411 -6.76 -0.33 -5.09
C ALA A 411 -5.74 -1.28 -5.76
N LEU A 412 -5.91 -2.60 -5.62
CA LEU A 412 -5.12 -3.61 -6.35
C LEU A 412 -5.31 -3.51 -7.87
N LEU A 413 -6.56 -3.44 -8.34
CA LEU A 413 -6.86 -3.27 -9.77
C LEU A 413 -6.20 -2.00 -10.31
N THR A 414 -6.25 -0.91 -9.54
CA THR A 414 -5.59 0.34 -9.90
C THR A 414 -4.08 0.18 -10.02
N ALA A 415 -3.45 -0.52 -9.09
CA ALA A 415 -2.02 -0.80 -9.16
C ALA A 415 -1.65 -1.64 -10.40
N ALA A 416 -2.47 -2.64 -10.76
CA ALA A 416 -2.28 -3.41 -11.99
C ALA A 416 -2.32 -2.49 -13.23
N LEU A 417 -3.35 -1.64 -13.33
CA LEU A 417 -3.51 -0.69 -14.44
C LEU A 417 -2.38 0.34 -14.52
N GLU A 418 -1.88 0.80 -13.37
CA GLU A 418 -0.73 1.71 -13.30
C GLU A 418 0.53 1.05 -13.84
N LEU A 419 0.84 -0.18 -13.39
CA LEU A 419 2.05 -0.90 -13.77
C LEU A 419 2.08 -1.26 -15.25
N GLU A 420 0.93 -1.61 -15.83
CA GLU A 420 0.80 -1.91 -17.27
C GLU A 420 1.00 -0.66 -18.13
N LYS A 421 0.44 0.48 -17.71
CA LYS A 421 0.62 1.74 -18.44
C LYS A 421 2.09 2.16 -18.44
N ASP A 422 2.76 2.07 -17.30
CA ASP A 422 4.17 2.44 -17.19
C ASP A 422 5.09 1.49 -17.98
N ALA A 423 4.72 0.21 -18.14
CA ALA A 423 5.43 -0.73 -19.01
C ALA A 423 5.33 -0.38 -20.51
N ASN A 424 4.24 0.27 -20.95
CA ASN A 424 4.10 0.71 -22.34
C ASN A 424 4.89 1.99 -22.65
N PHE A 425 5.24 2.80 -21.64
CA PHE A 425 6.08 3.99 -21.83
C PHE A 425 7.58 3.67 -21.96
N THR A 426 8.03 2.49 -21.54
CA THR A 426 9.43 2.07 -21.71
C THR A 426 9.72 1.45 -23.07
N VAL A 427 8.69 1.23 -23.90
CA VAL A 427 8.79 0.74 -25.28
C VAL A 427 8.49 1.88 -26.27
N GLU A 428 9.29 2.94 -26.29
CA GLU A 428 9.35 3.80 -27.48
C GLU A 428 10.29 3.16 -28.53
N PRO A 429 9.88 3.11 -29.81
CA PRO A 429 10.61 2.38 -30.83
C PRO A 429 11.96 3.06 -31.09
N ILE A 430 13.04 2.28 -30.99
CA ILE A 430 14.34 2.67 -31.53
C ILE A 430 14.15 2.93 -33.03
N SER A 431 14.07 4.21 -33.41
CA SER A 431 14.10 4.60 -34.81
C SER A 431 15.46 4.19 -35.36
N MET A 432 15.48 3.14 -36.17
CA MET A 432 16.62 2.82 -37.02
C MET A 432 16.84 4.00 -37.96
N VAL A 433 17.81 4.85 -37.65
CA VAL A 433 18.39 5.77 -38.62
C VAL A 433 19.37 4.95 -39.44
N SER A 434 18.91 4.56 -40.63
CA SER A 434 19.76 4.05 -41.70
C SER A 434 20.80 5.11 -42.09
N LYS A 435 22.06 4.68 -42.21
CA LYS A 435 23.09 5.36 -43.00
C LYS A 435 23.46 4.46 -44.16
#